data_AF-A0A927XBW3-F1
#
_entry.id   AF-A0A927XBW3-F1
#
_cell.length_a   1.000
_cell.length_b   1.000
_cell.length_c   1.000
_cell.angle_alpha   90.00
_cell.angle_beta   90.00
_cell.angle_gamma   90.00
#
_symmetry.space_group_name_H-M   'P 1'
#
loop_
_entity.id
_entity.type
_entity.pdbx_description
1 polymer ?
#
loop_
_entity_poly.entity_id
_entity_poly.type
_entity_poly.pdbx_seq_one_letter_code
_entity_poly.pdbx_strand_id
1 'polypeptide(L)'
;MNNVKSQNEIRPLTAKELQNWIEEEKAILEMIQGYKNKLPEGEQEQFEILCFGVWNCLDNLHTMLDDNELKYYPKELRKRSKAEYAKLTRKSRKGSHGNK
;
A
#
# COMPACT_ATOMS: atom_id res chain seq x y z
N MET A 1 33.71 12.54 2.07
CA MET A 1 32.51 12.14 2.84
C MET A 1 31.30 12.44 1.97
N ASN A 2 30.80 11.45 1.24
CA ASN A 2 29.67 11.63 0.33
C ASN A 2 28.38 11.55 1.14
N ASN A 3 27.61 12.62 1.07
CA ASN A 3 26.35 12.82 1.74
C ASN A 3 25.29 11.92 1.07
N VAL A 4 25.09 10.70 1.58
CA VAL A 4 24.00 9.81 1.16
C VAL A 4 22.70 10.36 1.75
N LYS A 5 22.20 11.44 1.13
CA LYS A 5 20.80 11.82 1.26
C LYS A 5 20.00 10.99 0.27
N SER A 6 19.55 9.82 0.71
CA SER A 6 18.31 9.26 0.20
C SER A 6 17.45 8.92 1.39
N GLN A 7 16.85 9.95 2.00
CA GLN A 7 15.56 9.73 2.64
C GLN A 7 14.66 9.20 1.51
N ASN A 8 14.37 7.90 1.51
CA ASN A 8 13.27 7.35 0.74
C ASN A 8 12.02 8.07 1.24
N GLU A 9 11.67 9.20 0.61
CA GLU A 9 10.40 9.85 0.83
C GLU A 9 9.33 8.88 0.34
N ILE A 10 8.72 8.17 1.30
CA ILE A 10 7.57 7.31 1.03
C ILE A 10 6.41 8.25 0.67
N ARG A 11 6.26 8.52 -0.62
CA ARG A 11 5.12 9.24 -1.18
C ARG A 11 3.98 8.25 -1.42
N PRO A 12 2.73 8.60 -1.09
CA PRO A 12 1.57 7.82 -1.51
C PRO A 12 1.43 7.82 -3.04
N LEU A 13 1.13 6.66 -3.59
CA LEU A 13 0.71 6.53 -4.98
C LEU A 13 -0.74 7.01 -5.13
N THR A 14 -1.03 7.66 -6.24
CA THR A 14 -2.39 7.82 -6.74
C THR A 14 -2.94 6.47 -7.18
N ALA A 15 -4.27 6.34 -7.28
CA ALA A 15 -4.90 5.11 -7.75
C ALA A 15 -4.37 4.70 -9.14
N LYS A 16 -4.22 5.67 -10.05
CA LYS A 16 -3.68 5.43 -11.39
C LYS A 16 -2.22 4.95 -11.36
N GLU A 17 -1.38 5.55 -10.52
CA GLU A 17 0.02 5.12 -10.36
C GLU A 17 0.08 3.69 -9.80
N LEU A 18 -0.77 3.35 -8.83
CA LEU A 18 -0.83 1.99 -8.28
C LEU A 18 -1.36 0.98 -9.30
N GLN A 19 -2.38 1.33 -10.09
CA GLN A 19 -2.89 0.46 -11.16
C GLN A 19 -1.82 0.16 -12.20
N ASN A 20 -1.12 1.20 -12.68
CA ASN A 20 -0.01 1.01 -13.62
C ASN A 20 1.08 0.10 -13.04
N TRP A 21 1.43 0.28 -11.77
CA TRP A 21 2.41 -0.57 -11.11
C TRP A 21 1.94 -2.04 -11.04
N ILE A 22 0.67 -2.31 -10.70
CA ILE A 22 0.11 -3.67 -10.70
C ILE A 22 0.25 -4.32 -12.08
N GLU A 23 -0.08 -3.60 -13.15
CA GLU A 23 0.02 -4.12 -14.52
C GLU A 23 1.48 -4.36 -14.96
N GLU A 24 2.41 -3.48 -14.57
CA GLU A 24 3.85 -3.69 -14.80
C GLU A 24 4.36 -4.95 -14.10
N GLU A 25 3.97 -5.18 -12.84
CA GLU A 25 4.35 -6.38 -12.09
C GLU A 25 3.70 -7.65 -12.66
N LYS A 26 2.45 -7.57 -13.14
CA LYS A 26 1.80 -8.70 -13.84
C LYS A 26 2.59 -9.08 -15.11
N ALA A 27 3.01 -8.11 -15.90
CA ALA A 27 3.82 -8.36 -17.10
C ALA A 27 5.19 -8.98 -16.76
N ILE A 28 5.86 -8.51 -15.70
CA ILE A 28 7.11 -9.11 -15.21
C ILE A 28 6.87 -10.56 -14.77
N LEU A 29 5.77 -10.82 -14.06
CA LEU A 29 5.42 -12.15 -13.58
C LEU A 29 5.17 -13.12 -14.74
N GLU A 30 4.47 -12.70 -15.81
CA GLU A 30 4.30 -13.49 -17.02
C GLU A 30 5.66 -13.85 -17.66
N MET A 31 6.58 -12.88 -17.74
CA MET A 31 7.95 -13.15 -18.22
C MET A 31 8.67 -14.16 -17.34
N ILE A 32 8.56 -14.03 -16.01
CA ILE A 32 9.18 -14.92 -15.03
C ILE A 32 8.60 -16.34 -15.15
N GLN A 33 7.28 -16.49 -15.28
CA GLN A 33 6.64 -17.80 -15.46
C GLN A 33 7.22 -18.58 -16.65
N GLY A 34 7.62 -17.89 -17.73
CA GLY A 34 8.31 -18.49 -18.88
C GLY A 34 9.67 -19.14 -18.55
N TYR A 35 10.28 -18.82 -17.41
CA TYR A 35 11.51 -19.47 -16.93
C TYR A 35 11.29 -20.83 -16.27
N LYS A 36 10.04 -21.25 -16.00
CA LYS A 36 9.73 -22.55 -15.37
C LYS A 36 10.49 -23.69 -16.04
N ASN A 37 10.44 -23.78 -17.37
CA ASN A 37 11.05 -24.87 -18.14
C ASN A 37 12.58 -24.88 -18.11
N LYS A 38 13.22 -23.83 -17.56
CA LYS A 38 14.67 -23.76 -17.37
C LYS A 38 15.10 -24.25 -15.99
N LEU A 39 14.15 -24.52 -15.08
CA LEU A 39 14.43 -25.04 -13.74
C LEU A 39 14.52 -26.57 -13.75
N PRO A 40 15.27 -27.15 -12.80
CA PRO A 40 15.23 -28.59 -12.53
C PRO A 40 13.80 -29.08 -12.29
N GLU A 41 13.45 -30.27 -12.75
CA GLU A 41 12.07 -30.81 -12.68
C GLU A 41 11.48 -30.76 -11.26
N GLY A 42 12.28 -31.09 -10.24
CA GLY A 42 11.86 -31.05 -8.84
C GLY A 42 11.60 -29.65 -8.26
N GLU A 43 11.98 -28.58 -8.96
CA GLU A 43 11.78 -27.18 -8.53
C GLU A 43 10.65 -26.48 -9.27
N GLN A 44 10.18 -27.04 -10.40
CA GLN A 44 9.20 -26.39 -11.27
C GLN A 44 7.83 -26.20 -10.61
N GLU A 45 7.35 -27.20 -9.89
CA GLU A 45 6.06 -27.14 -9.19
C GLU A 45 6.07 -26.06 -8.10
N GLN A 46 7.14 -26.01 -7.29
CA GLN A 46 7.29 -25.00 -6.25
C GLN A 46 7.36 -23.59 -6.87
N PHE A 47 8.07 -23.45 -7.98
CA PHE A 47 8.14 -22.19 -8.71
C PHE A 47 6.76 -21.74 -9.25
N GLU A 48 5.96 -22.65 -9.79
CA GLU A 48 4.60 -22.35 -10.24
C GLU A 48 3.70 -21.91 -9.08
N ILE A 49 3.77 -22.59 -7.94
CA ILE A 49 3.00 -22.22 -6.74
C ILE A 49 3.36 -20.81 -6.29
N LEU A 50 4.65 -20.45 -6.32
CA LEU A 50 5.10 -19.10 -6.00
C LEU A 50 4.56 -18.06 -6.99
N CYS A 51 4.67 -18.34 -8.29
CA CYS A 51 4.16 -17.44 -9.32
C CYS A 51 2.64 -17.25 -9.19
N PHE A 52 1.90 -18.32 -8.94
CA PHE A 52 0.46 -18.28 -8.71
C PHE A 52 0.10 -17.47 -7.45
N GLY A 53 0.86 -17.64 -6.37
CA GLY A 53 0.69 -16.83 -5.15
C GLY A 53 0.88 -15.34 -5.39
N VAL A 54 1.91 -14.96 -6.14
CA VAL A 54 2.15 -13.55 -6.50
C VAL A 54 1.04 -13.02 -7.40
N TRP A 55 0.59 -13.80 -8.39
CA TRP A 55 -0.51 -13.42 -9.27
C TRP A 55 -1.78 -13.11 -8.48
N ASN A 56 -2.18 -13.99 -7.56
CA ASN A 56 -3.35 -13.79 -6.72
C ASN A 56 -3.24 -12.52 -5.86
N CYS A 57 -2.06 -12.21 -5.34
CA CYS A 57 -1.84 -10.97 -4.59
C CYS A 57 -2.05 -9.73 -5.49
N LEU A 58 -1.51 -9.74 -6.70
CA LEU A 58 -1.66 -8.64 -7.66
C LEU A 58 -3.12 -8.47 -8.09
N ASP A 59 -3.83 -9.57 -8.32
CA ASP A 59 -5.22 -9.55 -8.76
C ASP A 59 -6.18 -9.08 -7.64
N ASN A 60 -5.93 -9.52 -6.40
CA ASN A 60 -6.64 -9.00 -5.24
C ASN A 60 -6.39 -7.50 -5.04
N LEU A 61 -5.14 -7.02 -5.21
CA LEU A 61 -4.83 -5.60 -5.13
C LEU A 61 -5.57 -4.79 -6.20
N HIS A 62 -5.70 -5.32 -7.42
CA HIS A 62 -6.48 -4.69 -8.47
C HIS A 62 -7.96 -4.56 -8.06
N THR A 63 -8.54 -5.64 -7.53
CA THR A 63 -9.95 -5.64 -7.07
C THR A 63 -10.18 -4.65 -5.94
N MET A 64 -9.30 -4.64 -4.93
CA MET A 64 -9.38 -3.70 -3.80
C MET A 64 -9.21 -2.24 -4.24
N LEU A 65 -8.49 -1.99 -5.34
CA LEU A 65 -8.35 -0.67 -5.92
C LEU A 65 -9.65 -0.23 -6.61
N ASP A 66 -10.26 -1.12 -7.38
CA ASP A 66 -11.55 -0.87 -8.07
C ASP A 66 -12.68 -0.61 -7.06
N ASP A 67 -12.69 -1.33 -5.94
CA ASP A 67 -13.65 -1.16 -4.85
C ASP A 67 -13.33 0.03 -3.92
N ASN A 68 -12.26 0.79 -4.21
CA ASN A 68 -11.80 1.96 -3.43
C ASN A 68 -11.53 1.63 -1.95
N GLU A 69 -11.10 0.39 -1.67
CA GLU A 69 -10.76 -0.10 -0.34
C GLU A 69 -9.33 0.27 0.08
N LEU A 70 -8.45 0.52 -0.89
CA LEU A 70 -7.06 0.90 -0.64
C LEU A 70 -6.94 2.37 -0.26
N LYS A 71 -6.80 2.65 1.05
CA LYS A 71 -6.66 4.00 1.60
C LYS A 71 -5.32 4.21 2.28
N TYR A 72 -4.56 5.19 1.80
CA TYR A 72 -3.32 5.60 2.46
C TYR A 72 -3.61 6.49 3.67
N TYR A 73 -3.28 5.99 4.87
CA TYR A 73 -3.37 6.75 6.13
C TYR A 73 -1.98 6.97 6.73
N PRO A 74 -1.28 8.07 6.40
CA PRO A 74 0.01 8.39 6.99
C PRO A 74 -0.12 8.58 8.50
N LYS A 75 0.90 8.15 9.26
CA LYS A 75 0.92 8.19 10.73
C LYS A 75 0.75 9.63 11.27
N GLU A 76 1.16 10.61 10.47
CA GLU A 76 1.09 12.05 10.71
C GLU A 76 -0.36 12.55 10.65
N LEU A 77 -1.17 12.05 9.71
CA LEU A 77 -2.61 12.33 9.67
C LEU A 77 -3.36 11.70 10.86
N ARG A 78 -2.92 10.54 11.35
CA ARG A 78 -3.46 9.95 12.60
C ARG A 78 -3.15 10.81 13.83
N LYS A 79 -1.99 11.48 13.88
CA LYS A 79 -1.65 12.40 14.98
C LYS A 79 -2.45 13.70 14.89
N ARG A 80 -2.62 14.25 13.68
CA ARG A 80 -3.42 15.46 13.44
C ARG A 80 -4.90 15.25 13.78
N SER A 81 -5.50 14.12 13.41
CA SER A 81 -6.90 13.80 13.74
C SER A 81 -7.13 13.65 15.25
N LYS A 82 -6.22 12.97 15.97
CA LYS A 82 -6.25 12.91 17.44
C LYS A 82 -6.15 14.29 18.08
N ALA A 83 -5.26 15.13 17.58
CA ALA A 83 -5.08 16.49 18.09
C ALA A 83 -6.31 17.39 17.82
N GLU A 84 -6.94 17.28 16.65
CA GLU A 84 -8.17 18.00 16.32
C GLU A 84 -9.36 17.55 17.16
N TYR A 85 -9.53 16.23 17.35
CA TYR A 85 -10.56 15.68 18.25
C TYR A 85 -10.36 16.14 19.70
N ALA A 86 -9.10 16.18 20.18
CA ALA A 86 -8.77 16.73 21.49
C ALA A 86 -9.05 18.25 21.60
N LYS A 87 -8.88 19.01 20.52
CA LYS A 87 -9.25 20.44 20.49
C LYS A 87 -10.75 20.66 20.53
N LEU A 88 -11.53 19.86 19.79
CA LEU A 88 -12.99 19.92 19.78
C LEU A 88 -13.58 19.62 21.18
N THR A 89 -13.13 18.52 21.80
CA THR A 89 -13.56 18.15 23.16
C THR A 89 -13.15 19.17 24.23
N ARG A 90 -11.98 19.82 24.09
CA ARG A 90 -11.57 20.93 24.98
C ARG A 90 -12.43 22.19 24.78
N LYS A 91 -12.82 22.52 23.54
CA LYS A 91 -13.74 23.64 23.27
C LYS A 91 -15.13 23.38 23.84
N SER A 92 -15.67 22.17 23.70
CA SER A 92 -16.96 21.80 24.28
C SER A 92 -16.98 21.90 25.81
N ARG A 93 -15.86 21.60 26.49
CA ARG A 93 -15.74 21.77 27.95
C ARG A 93 -15.66 23.23 28.39
N LYS A 94 -15.04 24.11 27.60
CA LYS A 94 -14.97 25.56 27.89
C LYS A 94 -16.29 26.30 27.60
N GLY A 95 -17.17 25.76 26.77
CA GLY A 95 -18.51 26.33 26.51
C GLY A 95 -19.56 26.02 27.60
N SER A 96 -19.24 25.16 28.58
CA SER A 96 -20.20 24.71 29.61
C SER A 96 -20.10 25.46 30.95
N HIS A 97 -19.26 26.49 31.04
CA HIS A 97 -19.16 27.38 32.21
C HIS A 97 -19.41 28.82 31.77
N GLY A 98 -20.67 29.15 31.54
CA GLY A 98 -21.10 30.47 31.10
C GLY A 98 -22.61 30.57 30.93
N ASN A 99 -23.35 30.14 31.94
CA ASN A 99 -24.66 30.69 32.33
C ASN A 99 -25.23 29.88 33.48
N LYS A 100 -24.97 30.35 34.70
CA LYS A 100 -25.94 30.54 35.79
C LYS A 100 -25.22 31.20 36.96
#